data_AF-D4AHV6-F1
#
_entry.id   AF-D4AHV6-F1
#
_cell.length_a   1.000
_cell.length_b   1.000
_cell.length_c   1.000
_cell.angle_alpha   90.00
_cell.angle_beta   90.00
_cell.angle_gamma   90.00
#
_symmetry.space_group_name_H-M   'P 1'
#
loop_
_entity.id
_entity.type
_entity.pdbx_description
1 polymer ?
#
loop_
_entity_poly.entity_id
_entity_poly.type
_entity_poly.pdbx_seq_one_letter_code
_entity_poly.pdbx_strand_id
1 'polypeptide(L)' 'ARTSSPTQFTFNKGESIYYDSILNADGHQWISYRSYSGIRRYIIID' A
#
# COMPACT_ATOMS: atom_id res chain seq x y z
N ALA A 1 13.18 3.75 13.77
CA ALA A 1 12.10 4.65 13.29
C ALA A 1 10.77 3.92 13.48
N ARG A 2 9.80 4.55 14.15
CA ARG A 2 8.46 3.97 14.36
C ARG A 2 7.62 4.43 13.19
N THR A 3 7.41 3.56 12.20
CA THR A 3 6.38 3.80 11.20
C THR A 3 5.08 4.00 11.98
N SER A 4 4.47 5.17 11.88
CA SER A 4 3.37 5.63 12.75
C SER A 4 2.08 4.83 12.57
N SER A 5 2.06 3.87 11.65
CA SER A 5 0.92 3.00 11.33
C SER A 5 1.33 1.53 11.36
N PRO A 6 0.52 0.65 11.97
CA PRO A 6 0.78 -0.79 11.94
C PRO A 6 0.63 -1.36 10.52
N THR A 7 1.54 -2.25 10.12
CA THR A 7 1.40 -3.02 8.89
C THR A 7 0.16 -3.91 8.99
N GLN A 8 -0.80 -3.68 8.10
CA GLN A 8 -2.08 -4.37 8.16
C GLN A 8 -2.09 -5.70 7.37
N PHE A 9 -1.20 -5.84 6.38
CA PHE A 9 -1.06 -7.03 5.53
C PHE A 9 0.26 -6.98 4.76
N THR A 10 0.71 -8.14 4.30
CA THR A 10 1.89 -8.33 3.43
C THR A 10 1.50 -9.22 2.27
N PHE A 11 2.00 -8.93 1.07
CA PHE A 11 1.81 -9.80 -0.09
C PHE A 11 2.96 -10.78 -0.23
N ASN A 12 2.63 -11.98 -0.69
CA ASN A 12 3.56 -12.97 -1.17
C ASN A 12 3.76 -12.81 -2.67
N LYS A 13 4.92 -13.30 -3.16
CA LYS A 13 5.22 -13.30 -4.59
C LYS A 13 4.15 -14.06 -5.37
N GLY A 14 3.59 -13.43 -6.40
CA GLY A 14 2.55 -14.00 -7.26
C GLY A 14 1.13 -13.57 -6.88
N GLU A 15 0.94 -12.88 -5.76
CA GLU A 15 -0.34 -12.24 -5.45
C GLU A 15 -0.53 -10.97 -6.28
N SER A 16 -1.78 -10.72 -6.69
CA SER A 16 -2.18 -9.57 -7.49
C SER A 16 -3.15 -8.70 -6.72
N ILE A 17 -3.05 -7.38 -6.88
CA ILE A 17 -3.99 -6.42 -6.33
C ILE A 17 -4.41 -5.39 -7.38
N TYR A 18 -5.68 -5.00 -7.33
CA TYR A 18 -6.20 -3.87 -8.09
C TYR A 18 -5.92 -2.58 -7.33
N TYR A 19 -5.10 -1.71 -7.91
CA TYR A 19 -4.81 -0.37 -7.41
C TYR A 19 -5.34 0.68 -8.37
N ASP A 20 -5.60 1.87 -7.85
CA ASP A 20 -6.14 2.98 -8.62
C ASP A 20 -5.24 4.23 -8.62
N SER A 21 -4.14 4.22 -7.85
CA SER A 21 -3.17 5.33 -7.87
C SER A 21 -1.75 4.90 -7.52
N ILE A 22 -0.79 5.63 -8.09
CA ILE A 22 0.65 5.52 -7.83
C ILE A 22 1.13 6.84 -7.22
N LEU A 23 1.98 6.79 -6.19
CA LEU A 23 2.52 7.94 -5.48
C LEU A 23 4.03 7.76 -5.26
N ASN A 24 4.78 8.87 -5.28
CA ASN A 24 6.18 8.89 -4.86
C ASN A 24 6.27 9.78 -3.62
N ALA A 25 6.59 9.19 -2.46
CA ALA A 25 6.61 9.87 -1.17
C ALA A 25 7.60 9.18 -0.23
N ASP A 26 8.22 9.95 0.66
CA ASP A 26 9.19 9.44 1.65
C ASP A 26 10.37 8.66 1.02
N GLY A 27 10.72 8.95 -0.24
CA GLY A 27 11.77 8.25 -0.98
C GLY A 27 11.36 6.87 -1.53
N HIS A 28 10.08 6.51 -1.39
CA HIS A 28 9.52 5.22 -1.81
C HIS A 28 8.41 5.39 -2.85
N GLN A 29 8.15 4.34 -3.64
CA GLN A 29 7.01 4.27 -4.53
C GLN A 29 5.87 3.49 -3.88
N TRP A 30 4.70 4.09 -3.90
CA TRP A 30 3.50 3.57 -3.26
C TRP A 30 2.41 3.33 -4.29
N ILE A 31 1.69 2.23 -4.16
CA ILE A 31 0.38 2.07 -4.76
C ILE A 31 -0.70 2.24 -3.70
N SER A 32 -1.88 2.70 -4.12
CA SER A 32 -3.04 2.76 -3.23
C SER A 32 -4.31 2.25 -3.88
N TYR A 33 -5.19 1.74 -3.03
CA TYR A 33 -6.49 1.23 -3.42
C TYR A 33 -7.54 1.56 -2.36
N ARG A 34 -8.80 1.60 -2.78
CA ARG A 34 -9.94 1.71 -1.86
C ARG A 34 -10.41 0.31 -1.45
N SER A 35 -10.43 0.03 -0.15
CA SER A 35 -10.98 -1.21 0.37
C SER A 35 -12.49 -1.28 0.17
N TYR A 36 -13.06 -2.47 0.36
CA TYR A 36 -14.51 -2.66 0.42
C TYR A 36 -15.20 -1.74 1.44
N SER A 37 -14.56 -1.49 2.59
CA SER A 37 -15.06 -0.58 3.62
C SER A 37 -14.86 0.91 3.28
N GLY A 38 -14.39 1.25 2.07
CA GLY A 38 -14.17 2.61 1.62
C GLY A 38 -12.87 3.25 2.11
N ILE A 39 -12.06 2.53 2.91
CA ILE A 39 -10.80 2.99 3.50
C ILE A 39 -9.71 2.93 2.44
N ARG A 40 -8.93 4.01 2.32
CA ARG A 40 -7.77 4.01 1.42
C ARG A 40 -6.58 3.35 2.09
N ARG A 41 -5.98 2.39 1.39
CA ARG A 41 -4.80 1.64 1.82
C ARG A 41 -3.62 1.94 0.91
N TYR A 42 -2.43 1.90 1.49
CA TYR A 42 -1.17 2.23 0.83
C TYR A 42 -0.21 1.07 0.98
N ILE A 43 0.50 0.74 -0.10
CA ILE A 43 1.42 -0.38 -0.18
C ILE A 43 2.71 0.13 -0.83
N ILE A 44 3.85 -0.08 -0.17
CA ILE A 44 5.18 0.15 -0.75
C ILE A 44 5.46 -0.98 -1.75
N ILE A 45 5.98 -0.66 -2.93
CA ILE A 45 6.26 -1.66 -3.99
C ILE A 45 7.75 -1.78 -4.34
N ASP A 46 8.60 -1.12 -3.57
CA ASP A 46 10.06 -1.16 -3.65
C ASP A 46 10.66 -2.50 -3.19
#